data_AF-A0A1C5WUE7-F1
#
_entry.id   AF-A0A1C5WUE7-F1
#
_cell.length_a   1.000
_cell.length_b   1.000
_cell.length_c   1.000
_cell.angle_alpha   90.00
_cell.angle_beta   90.00
_cell.angle_gamma   90.00
#
_symmetry.space_group_name_H-M   'P 1'
#
loop_
_entity.id
_entity.type
_entity.pdbx_description
1 polymer ?
#
loop_
_entity_poly.entity_id
_entity_poly.type
_entity_poly.pdbx_seq_one_letter_code
_entity_poly.pdbx_strand_id
1 'polypeptide(L)'
;MRGAILLDINTLERLEEDRTRGIRATYMDFEDNSLYHLDKCKAHNSHFTEALALSSKVTNAPNIFGEICYSDDPNYTAGYIACKKYGYIRFDNLKEIGDKRGGRIFLYDPFLDKEYTLNDTINYIENTKVIVKNNINIKQSISYNEISTKL
;
A
#
# COMPACT_ATOMS: atom_id res chain seq x y z
N MET A 1 -15.23 3.90 -3.10
CA MET A 1 -15.10 2.68 -2.28
C MET A 1 -14.60 3.08 -0.89
N ARG A 2 -14.76 2.22 0.13
CA ARG A 2 -14.30 2.52 1.51
C ARG A 2 -13.03 1.75 1.93
N GLY A 3 -12.48 0.99 1.01
CA GLY A 3 -11.34 0.09 1.15
C GLY A 3 -10.65 -0.08 -0.22
N ALA A 4 -9.86 -1.13 -0.38
CA ALA A 4 -9.10 -1.39 -1.60
C ALA A 4 -9.83 -2.32 -2.58
N ILE A 5 -9.50 -2.16 -3.86
CA ILE A 5 -9.72 -3.20 -4.87
C ILE A 5 -8.67 -4.29 -4.64
N LEU A 6 -9.06 -5.56 -4.74
CA LEU A 6 -8.13 -6.69 -4.83
C LEU A 6 -8.13 -7.15 -6.29
N LEU A 7 -7.04 -6.88 -7.02
CA LEU A 7 -6.95 -7.10 -8.46
C LEU A 7 -6.02 -8.28 -8.73
N ASP A 8 -6.51 -9.31 -9.41
CA ASP A 8 -5.63 -10.34 -9.97
C ASP A 8 -4.81 -9.76 -11.12
N ILE A 9 -3.49 -9.78 -11.01
CA ILE A 9 -2.61 -9.19 -12.04
C ILE A 9 -2.58 -10.00 -13.34
N ASN A 10 -2.98 -11.27 -13.30
CA ASN A 10 -2.95 -12.16 -14.46
C ASN A 10 -4.21 -12.00 -15.32
N THR A 11 -5.36 -11.81 -14.67
CA THR A 11 -6.67 -11.72 -15.34
C THR A 11 -7.22 -10.30 -15.40
N LEU A 12 -6.69 -9.39 -14.58
CA LEU A 12 -7.19 -8.02 -14.36
C LEU A 12 -8.62 -7.96 -13.81
N GLU A 13 -9.09 -9.06 -13.22
CA GLU A 13 -10.39 -9.13 -12.57
C GLU A 13 -10.34 -8.69 -11.11
N ARG A 14 -11.46 -8.12 -10.65
CA ARG A 14 -11.65 -7.72 -9.25
C ARG A 14 -12.11 -8.93 -8.43
N LEU A 15 -11.36 -9.24 -7.37
CA LEU A 15 -11.54 -10.43 -6.54
C LEU A 15 -12.31 -10.17 -5.24
N GLU A 16 -12.48 -8.92 -4.82
CA GLU A 16 -13.28 -8.62 -3.63
C GLU A 16 -14.78 -8.85 -3.87
N GLU A 17 -15.46 -9.47 -2.89
CA GLU A 17 -16.90 -9.77 -2.98
C GLU A 17 -17.75 -8.49 -2.99
N ASP A 18 -17.56 -7.62 -2.00
CA ASP A 18 -18.26 -6.33 -1.92
C ASP A 18 -17.42 -5.22 -2.59
N ARG A 19 -17.74 -4.95 -3.86
CA ARG A 19 -17.10 -3.93 -4.68
C ARG A 19 -17.31 -2.49 -4.18
N THR A 20 -18.27 -2.24 -3.29
CA THR A 20 -18.53 -0.91 -2.72
C THR A 20 -17.71 -0.68 -1.44
N ARG A 21 -17.57 -1.74 -0.63
CA ARG A 21 -16.75 -1.74 0.58
C ARG A 21 -15.26 -1.86 0.24
N GLY A 22 -14.88 -2.82 -0.60
CA GLY A 22 -13.48 -3.22 -0.81
C GLY A 22 -12.90 -4.04 0.34
N ILE A 23 -11.63 -4.44 0.19
CA ILE A 23 -10.85 -5.07 1.27
C ILE A 23 -10.33 -3.98 2.22
N ARG A 24 -10.47 -4.17 3.53
CA ARG A 24 -9.98 -3.24 4.54
C ARG A 24 -8.83 -3.83 5.33
N ALA A 25 -7.64 -3.28 5.12
CA ALA A 25 -6.53 -3.51 6.02
C ALA A 25 -6.84 -2.91 7.40
N THR A 26 -6.69 -3.72 8.44
CA THR A 26 -6.95 -3.38 9.85
C THR A 26 -5.87 -3.99 10.74
N TYR A 27 -5.89 -3.72 12.05
CA TYR A 27 -5.00 -4.35 13.02
C TYR A 27 -3.50 -4.21 12.70
N MET A 28 -3.10 -3.03 12.26
CA MET A 28 -1.70 -2.67 12.05
C MET A 28 -1.38 -1.35 12.69
N ASP A 29 -0.19 -1.28 13.26
CA ASP A 29 0.41 -0.03 13.73
C ASP A 29 1.94 -0.20 13.76
N PHE A 30 2.65 0.90 13.98
CA PHE A 30 4.06 0.87 14.32
C PHE A 30 4.27 0.47 15.78
N GLU A 31 5.46 -0.07 16.10
CA GLU A 31 5.79 -0.51 17.45
C GLU A 31 5.82 0.64 18.48
N ASP A 32 6.12 1.86 18.03
CA ASP A 32 5.95 3.09 18.79
C ASP A 32 5.80 4.31 17.87
N ASN A 33 5.59 5.50 18.46
CA ASN A 33 5.42 6.76 17.74
C ASN A 33 6.73 7.47 17.36
N SER A 34 7.89 6.82 17.43
CA SER A 34 9.23 7.43 17.22
C SER A 34 9.61 7.64 15.75
N LEU A 35 8.62 7.77 14.87
CA LEU A 35 8.82 7.99 13.43
C LEU A 35 9.05 9.45 13.04
N TYR A 36 9.34 10.32 14.02
CA TYR A 36 9.60 11.76 13.78
C TYR A 36 10.78 12.03 12.85
N HIS A 37 11.65 11.05 12.62
CA HIS A 37 12.79 11.13 11.72
C HIS A 37 12.43 10.86 10.25
N LEU A 38 11.23 10.34 9.96
CA LEU A 38 10.80 9.98 8.61
C LEU A 38 10.29 11.14 7.77
N ASP A 39 9.98 12.30 8.35
CA ASP A 39 9.82 13.52 7.55
C ASP A 39 10.05 14.82 8.34
N LYS A 40 10.64 15.82 7.67
CA LYS A 40 11.00 17.14 8.24
C LYS A 40 9.80 18.07 8.42
N CYS A 41 8.68 17.78 7.77
CA CYS A 41 7.47 18.62 7.75
C CYS A 41 6.35 17.97 8.57
N LYS A 42 6.30 18.27 9.87
CA LYS A 42 5.39 17.70 10.88
C LYS A 42 3.89 17.75 10.55
N ALA A 43 3.46 18.56 9.58
CA ALA A 43 2.04 18.77 9.24
C ALA A 43 1.42 17.65 8.38
N HIS A 44 2.23 16.81 7.72
CA HIS A 44 1.76 15.70 6.85
C HIS A 44 1.93 14.30 7.47
N ASN A 45 2.28 14.24 8.76
CA ASN A 45 2.87 13.05 9.35
C ASN A 45 1.87 11.90 9.59
N SER A 46 0.64 12.18 10.06
CA SER A 46 -0.31 11.09 10.39
C SER A 46 -0.73 10.28 9.16
N HIS A 47 -1.14 10.94 8.07
CA HIS A 47 -1.55 10.23 6.85
C HIS A 47 -0.41 9.44 6.21
N PHE A 48 0.81 9.99 6.22
CA PHE A 48 1.97 9.28 5.70
C PHE A 48 2.32 8.05 6.55
N THR A 49 2.39 8.22 7.87
CA THR A 49 2.67 7.11 8.80
C THR A 49 1.62 6.02 8.71
N GLU A 50 0.33 6.38 8.72
CA GLU A 50 -0.78 5.41 8.57
C GLU A 50 -0.68 4.67 7.23
N ALA A 51 -0.43 5.38 6.13
CA ALA A 51 -0.26 4.78 4.81
C ALA A 51 0.94 3.83 4.77
N LEU A 52 2.06 4.21 5.40
CA LEU A 52 3.26 3.39 5.46
C LEU A 52 3.07 2.12 6.30
N ALA A 53 2.37 2.22 7.44
CA ALA A 53 2.03 1.05 8.27
C ALA A 53 1.12 0.07 7.52
N LEU A 54 0.06 0.61 6.91
CA LEU A 54 -0.88 -0.16 6.09
C LEU A 54 -0.16 -0.86 4.94
N SER A 55 0.63 -0.11 4.17
CA SER A 55 1.35 -0.64 3.02
C SER A 55 2.36 -1.70 3.42
N SER A 56 3.05 -1.50 4.55
CA SER A 56 3.99 -2.49 5.11
C SER A 56 3.28 -3.80 5.45
N LYS A 57 2.09 -3.75 6.06
CA LYS A 57 1.29 -4.95 6.31
C LYS A 57 0.85 -5.60 5.01
N VAL A 58 0.24 -4.84 4.11
CA VAL A 58 -0.36 -5.36 2.86
C VAL A 58 0.68 -6.00 1.96
N THR A 59 1.81 -5.33 1.73
CA THR A 59 2.90 -5.88 0.90
C THR A 59 3.55 -7.11 1.50
N ASN A 60 3.31 -7.42 2.78
CA ASN A 60 3.74 -8.64 3.44
C ASN A 60 2.67 -9.74 3.53
N ALA A 61 1.44 -9.46 3.11
CA ALA A 61 0.40 -10.47 3.02
C ALA A 61 0.75 -11.54 1.96
N PRO A 62 0.28 -12.79 2.14
CA PRO A 62 0.45 -13.83 1.13
C PRO A 62 -0.09 -13.38 -0.22
N ASN A 63 0.62 -13.72 -1.30
CA ASN A 63 0.21 -13.48 -2.69
C ASN A 63 -0.05 -12.01 -3.09
N ILE A 64 0.27 -11.03 -2.25
CA ILE A 64 0.29 -9.63 -2.67
C ILE A 64 1.64 -9.34 -3.34
N PHE A 65 1.59 -9.04 -4.63
CA PHE A 65 2.73 -8.58 -5.41
C PHE A 65 3.10 -7.14 -5.04
N GLY A 66 2.08 -6.29 -4.87
CA GLY A 66 2.27 -4.88 -4.57
C GLY A 66 0.97 -4.12 -4.35
N GLU A 67 1.11 -2.81 -4.23
CA GLU A 67 0.05 -1.89 -3.89
C GLU A 67 0.21 -0.58 -4.67
N ILE A 68 -0.91 -0.02 -5.09
CA ILE A 68 -1.00 1.32 -5.70
C ILE A 68 -2.01 2.12 -4.89
N CYS A 69 -1.66 3.34 -4.50
CA CYS A 69 -2.57 4.20 -3.76
C CYS A 69 -2.38 5.67 -4.09
N TYR A 70 -3.47 6.42 -4.15
CA TYR A 70 -3.45 7.88 -4.13
C TYR A 70 -4.68 8.39 -3.37
N SER A 71 -4.54 9.55 -2.74
CA SER A 71 -5.56 10.09 -1.83
C SER A 71 -6.84 10.49 -2.57
N ASP A 72 -7.98 10.37 -1.90
CA ASP A 72 -9.27 10.95 -2.31
C ASP A 72 -9.47 12.40 -1.81
N ASP A 73 -8.60 12.89 -0.92
CA ASP A 73 -8.59 14.29 -0.47
C ASP A 73 -8.23 15.21 -1.65
N PRO A 74 -9.11 16.15 -2.05
CA PRO A 74 -8.85 17.07 -3.16
C PRO A 74 -7.62 17.98 -2.96
N ASN A 75 -7.15 18.17 -1.73
CA ASN A 75 -5.98 19.00 -1.41
C ASN A 75 -4.68 18.18 -1.26
N TYR A 76 -4.76 16.86 -1.41
CA TYR A 76 -3.60 15.97 -1.28
C TYR A 76 -3.36 15.21 -2.59
N THR A 77 -2.39 15.69 -3.36
CA THR A 77 -2.06 15.16 -4.71
C THR A 77 -1.11 13.98 -4.68
N ALA A 78 -0.51 13.69 -3.53
CA ALA A 78 0.48 12.64 -3.39
C ALA A 78 -0.16 11.25 -3.34
N GLY A 79 0.62 10.27 -3.77
CA GLY A 79 0.34 8.86 -3.57
C GLY A 79 1.62 8.05 -3.71
N TYR A 80 1.49 6.76 -3.93
CA TYR A 80 2.62 5.86 -3.89
C TYR A 80 2.35 4.53 -4.60
N ILE A 81 3.45 3.83 -4.86
CA ILE A 81 3.47 2.42 -5.22
C ILE A 81 4.32 1.70 -4.18
N ALA A 82 3.91 0.52 -3.76
CA ALA A 82 4.69 -0.28 -2.81
C ALA A 82 4.78 -1.75 -3.22
N CYS A 83 5.92 -2.38 -2.98
CA CYS A 83 6.10 -3.83 -3.09
C CYS A 83 7.33 -4.28 -2.27
N LYS A 84 7.45 -5.58 -2.00
CA LYS A 84 8.58 -6.12 -1.23
C LYS A 84 9.95 -5.78 -1.84
N LYS A 85 10.06 -5.76 -3.17
CA LYS A 85 11.32 -5.58 -3.89
C LYS A 85 11.84 -4.14 -3.87
N TYR A 86 10.96 -3.16 -4.07
CA TYR A 86 11.35 -1.76 -4.22
C TYR A 86 10.97 -0.89 -3.00
N GLY A 87 10.25 -1.46 -2.04
CA GLY A 87 9.78 -0.73 -0.86
C GLY A 87 8.61 0.20 -1.20
N TYR A 88 8.48 1.28 -0.44
CA TYR A 88 7.46 2.30 -0.59
C TYR A 88 8.00 3.47 -1.42
N ILE A 89 7.48 3.68 -2.62
CA ILE A 89 7.89 4.73 -3.56
C ILE A 89 6.80 5.80 -3.58
N ARG A 90 7.12 6.99 -3.06
CA ARG A 90 6.21 8.14 -3.01
C ARG A 90 6.29 8.96 -4.30
N PHE A 91 5.12 9.43 -4.75
CA PHE A 91 4.96 10.37 -5.84
C PHE A 91 4.17 11.58 -5.31
N ASP A 92 4.73 12.77 -5.40
CA ASP A 92 4.08 13.96 -4.82
C ASP A 92 2.89 14.48 -5.64
N ASN A 93 2.82 14.13 -6.93
CA ASN A 93 1.80 14.61 -7.85
C ASN A 93 1.26 13.47 -8.75
N LEU A 94 0.22 12.77 -8.29
CA LEU A 94 -0.49 11.74 -9.07
C LEU A 94 -1.87 12.21 -9.59
N LYS A 95 -2.37 13.34 -9.11
CA LYS A 95 -3.64 13.94 -9.54
C LYS A 95 -3.59 15.46 -9.47
N GLU A 96 -4.53 16.10 -10.13
CA GLU A 96 -4.74 17.54 -10.07
C GLU A 96 -5.35 17.97 -8.72
N ILE A 97 -5.01 19.18 -8.26
CA ILE A 97 -5.66 19.80 -7.09
C ILE A 97 -7.16 19.96 -7.39
N GLY A 98 -8.00 19.57 -6.43
CA GLY A 98 -9.46 19.60 -6.55
C GLY A 98 -10.08 18.29 -7.03
N ASP A 99 -9.30 17.34 -7.55
CA ASP A 99 -9.80 16.01 -7.93
C ASP A 99 -10.12 15.17 -6.69
N LYS A 100 -11.39 14.78 -6.56
CA LYS A 100 -11.93 14.00 -5.43
C LYS A 100 -11.83 12.49 -5.65
N ARG A 101 -11.33 12.06 -6.81
CA ARG A 101 -11.03 10.65 -7.06
C ARG A 101 -9.79 10.27 -6.26
N GLY A 102 -9.83 9.06 -5.77
CA GLY A 102 -8.78 8.43 -4.97
C GLY A 102 -9.06 6.94 -4.91
N GLY A 103 -8.09 6.19 -4.43
CA GLY A 103 -8.29 4.77 -4.30
C GLY A 103 -7.02 4.01 -4.00
N ARG A 104 -7.23 2.72 -3.81
CA ARG A 104 -6.22 1.77 -3.40
C ARG A 104 -6.45 0.46 -4.12
N ILE A 105 -5.38 -0.11 -4.65
CA ILE A 105 -5.39 -1.38 -5.37
C ILE A 105 -4.32 -2.27 -4.75
N PHE A 106 -4.74 -3.45 -4.31
CA PHE A 106 -3.85 -4.54 -3.92
C PHE A 106 -3.68 -5.46 -5.12
N LEU A 107 -2.44 -5.60 -5.58
CA LEU A 107 -2.07 -6.41 -6.73
C LEU A 107 -1.84 -7.84 -6.24
N TYR A 108 -2.78 -8.73 -6.55
CA TYR A 108 -2.76 -10.13 -6.16
C TYR A 108 -2.22 -11.00 -7.28
N ASP A 109 -1.35 -11.95 -6.93
CA ASP A 109 -0.86 -12.97 -7.85
C ASP A 109 -0.98 -14.36 -7.19
N PRO A 110 -1.92 -15.21 -7.66
CA PRO A 110 -2.12 -16.55 -7.11
C PRO A 110 -0.92 -17.48 -7.29
N PHE A 111 0.07 -17.11 -8.12
CA PHE A 111 1.24 -17.94 -8.40
C PHE A 111 2.48 -17.60 -7.56
N LEU A 112 2.46 -16.50 -6.79
CA LEU A 112 3.58 -16.10 -5.93
C LEU A 112 3.88 -17.12 -4.84
N ASP A 113 2.84 -17.61 -4.17
CA ASP A 113 2.94 -18.67 -3.17
C ASP A 113 1.69 -19.56 -3.27
N LYS A 114 1.88 -20.80 -3.69
CA LYS A 114 0.76 -21.72 -3.98
C LYS A 114 0.22 -22.40 -2.71
N GLU A 115 0.86 -22.21 -1.56
CA GLU A 115 0.39 -22.76 -0.29
C GLU A 115 -0.77 -21.96 0.30
N TYR A 116 -0.93 -20.70 -0.11
CA TYR A 116 -1.97 -19.80 0.41
C TYR A 116 -3.09 -19.60 -0.61
N THR A 117 -4.32 -19.57 -0.10
CA THR A 117 -5.51 -19.26 -0.89
C THR A 117 -5.81 -17.76 -0.88
N LEU A 118 -6.70 -17.32 -1.78
CA LEU A 118 -7.25 -15.95 -1.75
C LEU A 118 -7.84 -15.58 -0.37
N ASN A 119 -8.52 -16.51 0.29
CA ASN A 119 -9.12 -16.28 1.59
C ASN A 119 -8.06 -16.11 2.69
N ASP A 120 -6.92 -16.81 2.59
CA ASP A 120 -5.81 -16.63 3.54
C ASP A 120 -5.22 -15.23 3.41
N THR A 121 -5.04 -14.74 2.17
CA THR A 121 -4.62 -13.36 1.90
C THR A 121 -5.59 -12.34 2.47
N ILE A 122 -6.89 -12.47 2.19
CA ILE A 122 -7.92 -11.55 2.69
C ILE A 122 -7.95 -11.58 4.22
N ASN A 123 -7.95 -12.76 4.82
CA ASN A 123 -7.96 -12.93 6.27
C ASN A 123 -6.71 -12.30 6.92
N TYR A 124 -5.53 -12.46 6.32
CA TYR A 124 -4.33 -11.79 6.80
C TYR A 124 -4.51 -10.26 6.80
N ILE A 125 -5.00 -9.71 5.69
CA ILE A 125 -5.19 -8.26 5.53
C ILE A 125 -6.22 -7.73 6.53
N GLU A 126 -7.35 -8.42 6.72
CA GLU A 126 -8.48 -7.91 7.52
C GLU A 126 -8.47 -8.32 9.00
N ASN A 127 -7.71 -9.36 9.40
CA ASN A 127 -7.83 -9.94 10.75
C ASN A 127 -6.49 -10.18 11.47
N THR A 128 -5.36 -10.28 10.76
CA THR A 128 -4.07 -10.54 11.42
C THR A 128 -3.51 -9.28 12.07
N LYS A 129 -3.12 -9.37 13.33
CA LYS A 129 -2.43 -8.28 14.06
C LYS A 129 -0.97 -8.19 13.60
N VAL A 130 -0.55 -7.01 13.15
CA VAL A 130 0.81 -6.75 12.67
C VAL A 130 1.38 -5.53 13.38
N ILE A 131 2.61 -5.66 13.88
CA ILE A 131 3.39 -4.54 14.38
C ILE A 131 4.53 -4.28 13.41
N VAL A 132 4.58 -3.06 12.88
CA VAL A 132 5.63 -2.63 11.96
C VAL A 132 6.80 -2.09 12.80
N LYS A 133 7.99 -2.63 12.56
CA LYS A 133 9.21 -2.18 13.24
C LYS A 133 9.71 -0.87 12.66
N ASN A 134 10.32 -0.04 13.48
CA ASN A 134 10.80 1.30 13.11
C ASN A 134 12.12 1.30 12.34
N ASN A 135 12.63 0.12 11.95
CA ASN A 135 13.88 -0.05 11.22
C ASN A 135 13.69 0.30 9.72
N ILE A 136 13.40 1.57 9.43
CA ILE A 136 13.13 2.04 8.07
C ILE A 136 14.39 2.64 7.45
N ASN A 137 14.76 2.16 6.28
CA ASN A 137 15.87 2.70 5.49
C ASN A 137 15.31 3.62 4.39
N ILE A 138 15.66 4.90 4.44
CA ILE A 138 15.23 5.90 3.47
C ILE A 138 16.27 6.00 2.35
N LYS A 139 15.85 5.70 1.12
CA LYS A 139 16.62 6.00 -0.09
C LYS A 139 16.10 7.29 -0.70
N GLN A 140 17.00 8.23 -1.00
CA GLN A 140 16.63 9.58 -1.44
C GLN A 140 15.90 9.61 -2.79
N SER A 141 16.19 8.69 -3.69
CA SER A 141 15.48 8.54 -4.96
C SER A 141 15.72 7.16 -5.56
N ILE A 142 14.81 6.76 -6.45
CA ILE A 142 15.00 5.63 -7.36
C ILE A 142 14.73 6.16 -8.78
N SER A 143 15.66 5.93 -9.69
CA SER A 143 15.52 6.34 -11.09
C SER A 143 14.64 5.36 -11.85
N TYR A 144 14.00 5.84 -12.93
CA TYR A 144 13.22 4.98 -13.82
C TYR A 144 14.04 3.78 -14.33
N ASN A 145 15.31 4.00 -14.68
CA ASN A 145 16.20 2.96 -15.18
C ASN A 145 16.46 1.85 -14.15
N GLU A 146 16.51 2.18 -12.86
CA GLU A 146 16.67 1.19 -11.78
C GLU A 146 15.43 0.32 -11.59
N ILE A 147 14.25 0.83 -11.97
CA ILE A 147 12.98 0.09 -11.95
C ILE A 147 12.85 -0.76 -13.23
N SER A 148 13.06 -0.16 -14.41
CA SER A 148 12.73 -0.73 -15.72
C SER A 148 13.68 -1.84 -16.20
N THR A 149 14.93 -1.87 -15.73
CA THR A 149 15.90 -2.93 -16.10
C THR A 149 15.73 -4.24 -15.33
N LYS A 150 14.76 -4.31 -14.39
CA LYS A 150 14.59 -5.45 -13.47
C LYS A 150 13.15 -5.96 -13.36
N LEU A 151 12.23 -5.44 -14.18
CA LEU A 151 10.90 -6.01 -14.43
C LEU A 151 11.02 -6.98 -15.61
#